data_AF-A0A2V9MJN9-F1
#
_entry.id   AF-A0A2V9MJN9-F1
#
_cell.length_a   1.000
_cell.length_b   1.000
_cell.length_c   1.000
_cell.angle_alpha   90.00
_cell.angle_beta   90.00
_cell.angle_gamma   90.00
#
_symmetry.space_group_name_H-M   'P 1'
#
loop_
_entity.id
_entity.type
_entity.pdbx_description
1 polymer ?
#
loop_
_entity_poly.entity_id
_entity_poly.type
_entity_poly.pdbx_seq_one_letter_code
_entity_poly.pdbx_strand_id
1 'polypeptide(L)'
;MVAQGLALVQFGSIPDAMEAVLKHYQGRIYVEDIVLNDPFDGGTHLPDIFLLKPIFIEDRLEFFSAVVGHHLDVGGRVAGGNACDSTEVFQEGLRIGPLKFYERGIPNQTLISLIGTNVRKPRTMPPV
;
A
#
# COMPACT_ATOMS: atom_id res chain seq x y z
N MET A 1 -6.12 -1.20 16.57
CA MET A 1 -5.87 -2.54 15.99
C MET A 1 -6.41 -3.59 16.95
N VAL A 2 -7.19 -4.55 16.44
CA VAL A 2 -7.94 -5.50 17.29
C VAL A 2 -7.34 -6.92 17.27
N ALA A 3 -6.63 -7.28 16.19
CA ALA A 3 -5.88 -8.53 16.03
C ALA A 3 -4.78 -8.36 14.98
N GLN A 4 -3.71 -9.16 15.06
CA GLN A 4 -2.60 -9.15 14.10
C GLN A 4 -2.05 -10.56 13.85
N GLY A 5 -1.58 -10.80 12.63
CA GLY A 5 -0.88 -12.02 12.22
C GLY A 5 0.63 -12.00 12.51
N LEU A 6 1.41 -12.68 11.66
CA LEU A 6 2.79 -13.09 11.95
C LEU A 6 3.85 -11.97 12.04
N ALA A 7 3.65 -10.83 11.37
CA ALA A 7 4.72 -9.85 11.16
C ALA A 7 4.68 -8.71 12.19
N LEU A 8 5.62 -8.69 13.14
CA LEU A 8 5.64 -7.76 14.29
C LEU A 8 5.94 -6.29 13.95
N VAL A 9 6.77 -6.02 12.92
CA VAL A 9 7.23 -4.66 12.59
C VAL A 9 6.09 -3.73 12.16
N GLN A 10 5.09 -4.30 11.48
CA GLN A 10 3.96 -3.53 10.94
C GLN A 10 2.96 -3.07 12.02
N PHE A 11 3.18 -3.46 13.29
CA PHE A 11 2.32 -3.10 14.42
C PHE A 11 2.24 -1.58 14.62
N GLY A 12 3.39 -0.90 14.50
CA GLY A 12 3.49 0.54 14.71
C GLY A 12 3.04 1.37 13.52
N SER A 13 3.23 0.87 12.30
CA SER A 13 2.98 1.60 11.04
C SER A 13 1.52 1.59 10.60
N ILE A 14 0.79 0.49 10.82
CA ILE A 14 -0.61 0.37 10.37
C ILE A 14 -1.50 1.48 10.95
N PRO A 15 -1.44 1.84 12.25
CA PRO A 15 -2.22 2.96 12.77
C PRO A 15 -1.96 4.29 12.04
N ASP A 16 -0.70 4.61 11.76
CA ASP A 16 -0.31 5.85 11.06
C ASP A 16 -0.79 5.83 9.60
N ALA A 17 -0.66 4.67 8.93
CA ALA A 17 -1.18 4.45 7.58
C ALA A 17 -2.71 4.62 7.53
N MET A 18 -3.42 4.11 8.54
CA MET A 18 -4.86 4.28 8.66
C MET A 18 -5.25 5.74 8.88
N GLU A 19 -4.50 6.49 9.70
CA GLU A 19 -4.73 7.93 9.89
C GLU A 19 -4.55 8.69 8.57
N ALA A 20 -3.48 8.40 7.82
CA ALA A 20 -3.22 9.01 6.52
C ALA A 20 -4.36 8.75 5.52
N VAL A 21 -4.87 7.51 5.46
CA VAL A 21 -6.02 7.13 4.62
C VAL A 21 -7.28 7.88 5.02
N LEU A 22 -7.63 7.88 6.31
CA LEU A 22 -8.83 8.57 6.81
C LEU A 22 -8.79 10.07 6.52
N LYS A 23 -7.62 10.69 6.69
CA LYS A 23 -7.38 12.10 6.38
C LYS A 23 -7.47 12.39 4.88
N HIS A 24 -6.87 11.55 4.04
CA HIS A 24 -6.88 11.71 2.59
C HIS A 24 -8.31 11.67 2.02
N TYR A 25 -9.09 10.66 2.42
CA TYR A 25 -10.46 10.49 1.92
C TYR A 25 -11.48 11.37 2.65
N GLN A 26 -11.12 11.98 3.79
CA GLN A 26 -12.01 12.80 4.61
C GLN A 26 -13.30 12.05 4.99
N GLY A 27 -13.16 10.77 5.32
CA GLY A 27 -14.30 9.88 5.62
C GLY A 27 -15.12 9.43 4.40
N ARG A 28 -14.79 9.85 3.17
CA ARG A 28 -15.43 9.38 1.94
C ARG A 28 -14.84 8.03 1.49
N ILE A 29 -14.91 7.06 2.38
CA ILE A 29 -14.44 5.70 2.15
C ILE A 29 -15.64 4.84 1.76
N TYR A 30 -15.49 4.07 0.69
CA TYR A 30 -16.52 3.18 0.18
C TYR A 30 -16.03 1.72 0.21
N VAL A 31 -16.79 0.79 -0.38
CA VAL A 31 -16.37 -0.62 -0.51
C VAL A 31 -15.31 -0.74 -1.63
N GLU A 32 -14.09 -0.29 -1.32
CA GLU A 32 -12.94 -0.19 -2.21
C GLU A 32 -11.67 -0.65 -1.53
N ASP A 33 -10.78 -1.32 -2.25
CA ASP A 33 -9.49 -1.73 -1.68
C ASP A 33 -8.50 -0.58 -1.90
N ILE A 34 -7.84 -0.13 -0.83
CA ILE A 34 -6.93 1.01 -0.82
C ILE A 34 -5.49 0.50 -0.73
N VAL A 35 -4.58 1.09 -1.50
CA VAL A 35 -3.15 0.78 -1.49
C VAL A 35 -2.33 1.99 -1.08
N LEU A 36 -1.23 1.75 -0.35
CA LEU A 36 -0.16 2.72 -0.11
C LEU A 36 1.17 2.03 0.22
N ASN A 37 2.28 2.75 0.12
CA ASN A 37 3.58 2.38 0.69
C ASN A 37 4.42 3.59 1.14
N ASP A 38 3.89 4.81 0.98
CA ASP A 38 4.66 6.03 1.24
C ASP A 38 5.06 6.12 2.74
N PRO A 39 6.37 6.20 3.06
CA PRO A 39 6.83 6.25 4.45
C PRO A 39 6.34 7.50 5.19
N PHE A 40 6.01 8.57 4.47
CA PHE A 40 5.47 9.79 5.05
C PHE A 40 3.97 9.71 5.33
N ASP A 41 3.29 8.68 4.80
CA ASP A 41 1.89 8.34 5.06
C ASP A 41 1.77 7.06 5.89
N GLY A 42 2.77 6.72 6.71
CA GLY A 42 2.74 5.57 7.62
C GLY A 42 3.30 4.26 7.06
N GLY A 43 3.83 4.25 5.83
CA GLY A 43 4.64 3.14 5.33
C GLY A 43 5.94 2.94 6.14
N THR A 44 6.47 1.73 6.18
CA THR A 44 7.77 1.43 6.85
C THR A 44 8.96 1.73 5.93
N HIS A 45 8.86 1.30 4.67
CA HIS A 45 9.77 1.55 3.55
C HIS A 45 9.07 1.15 2.25
N LEU A 46 9.58 1.58 1.09
CA LEU A 46 8.87 1.41 -0.18
C LEU A 46 8.54 -0.05 -0.56
N PRO A 47 9.38 -1.05 -0.25
CA PRO A 47 9.05 -2.45 -0.51
C PRO A 47 7.79 -2.97 0.19
N ASP A 48 7.40 -2.40 1.33
CA ASP A 48 6.23 -2.82 2.08
C ASP A 48 4.98 -2.12 1.55
N ILE A 49 4.22 -2.82 0.71
CA ILE A 49 2.98 -2.30 0.14
C ILE A 49 1.80 -2.77 0.97
N PHE A 50 1.01 -1.81 1.46
CA PHE A 50 -0.18 -2.00 2.26
C PHE A 50 -1.38 -2.13 1.33
N LEU A 51 -2.22 -3.13 1.59
CA LEU A 51 -3.56 -3.25 1.04
C LEU A 51 -4.56 -3.20 2.20
N LEU A 52 -5.41 -2.19 2.19
CA LEU A 52 -6.39 -1.89 3.22
C LEU A 52 -7.78 -2.06 2.64
N LYS A 53 -8.57 -2.94 3.26
CA LYS A 53 -9.94 -3.24 2.86
C LYS A 53 -10.91 -2.76 3.94
N PRO A 54 -11.74 -1.74 3.69
CA PRO A 54 -12.79 -1.33 4.60
C PRO A 54 -13.87 -2.40 4.70
N ILE A 55 -14.38 -2.61 5.91
CA ILE A 55 -15.41 -3.59 6.24
C ILE A 55 -16.62 -2.83 6.78
N PHE A 56 -17.74 -3.00 6.10
CA PHE A 56 -19.01 -2.37 6.45
C PHE A 56 -19.95 -3.36 7.14
N ILE A 57 -20.65 -2.91 8.19
CA ILE A 57 -21.73 -3.63 8.88
C ILE A 57 -22.92 -2.66 8.91
N GLU A 58 -24.10 -3.09 8.45
CA GLU A 58 -25.30 -2.23 8.39
C GLU A 58 -25.03 -0.86 7.74
N ASP A 59 -24.30 -0.85 6.61
CA ASP A 59 -23.90 0.34 5.85
C ASP A 59 -22.99 1.34 6.59
N ARG A 60 -22.41 0.93 7.72
CA ARG A 60 -21.44 1.72 8.48
C ARG A 60 -20.05 1.11 8.38
N LEU A 61 -19.04 1.96 8.21
CA LEU A 61 -17.64 1.55 8.25
C LEU A 61 -17.25 1.22 9.70
N GLU A 62 -17.02 -0.05 10.00
CA GLU A 62 -16.70 -0.50 11.36
C GLU A 62 -15.24 -0.94 11.51
N PHE A 63 -14.67 -1.59 10.48
CA PHE A 63 -13.32 -2.16 10.55
C PHE A 63 -12.55 -1.97 9.25
N PHE A 64 -11.25 -2.22 9.34
CA PHE A 64 -10.38 -2.46 8.19
C PHE A 64 -9.69 -3.81 8.35
N SER A 65 -9.61 -4.57 7.26
CA SER A 65 -8.60 -5.61 7.11
C SER A 65 -7.37 -5.01 6.45
N ALA A 66 -6.18 -5.37 6.94
CA ALA A 66 -4.93 -4.89 6.42
C ALA A 66 -4.01 -6.07 6.10
N VAL A 67 -3.40 -6.04 4.92
CA VAL A 67 -2.31 -6.93 4.53
C VAL A 67 -1.15 -6.08 4.10
N VAL A 68 0.06 -6.44 4.52
CA VAL A 68 1.29 -5.81 4.05
C VAL A 68 2.13 -6.88 3.35
N GLY A 69 2.47 -6.63 2.10
CA GLY A 69 3.33 -7.49 1.30
C GLY A 69 4.69 -6.85 1.08
N HIS A 70 5.76 -7.56 1.44
CA HIS A 70 7.12 -7.15 1.12
C HIS A 70 7.46 -7.54 -0.33
N HIS A 71 7.67 -6.56 -1.18
CA HIS A 71 7.96 -6.76 -2.59
C HIS A 71 9.46 -6.64 -2.86
N LEU A 72 10.00 -7.57 -3.66
CA LEU A 72 11.43 -7.63 -3.95
C LEU A 72 11.95 -6.44 -4.76
N ASP A 73 11.09 -5.73 -5.49
CA ASP A 73 11.48 -4.59 -6.31
C ASP A 73 10.28 -3.64 -6.43
N VAL A 74 10.55 -2.35 -6.24
CA VAL A 74 9.59 -1.26 -6.36
C VAL A 74 10.10 -0.16 -7.30
N GLY A 75 11.06 -0.48 -8.18
CA GLY A 75 11.53 0.46 -9.20
C GLY A 75 12.65 1.42 -8.80
N GLY A 76 13.31 1.19 -7.66
CA GLY A 76 14.46 2.00 -7.25
C GLY A 76 15.65 1.92 -8.21
N ARG A 77 16.64 2.80 -8.03
CA ARG A 77 17.80 2.92 -8.94
C ARG A 77 18.65 1.65 -9.06
N VAL A 78 18.63 0.77 -8.05
CA VAL A 78 19.24 -0.57 -8.10
C VAL A 78 18.18 -1.66 -8.04
N ALA A 79 18.52 -2.85 -8.53
CA ALA A 79 17.69 -4.03 -8.33
C ALA A 79 17.53 -4.33 -6.84
N GLY A 80 16.31 -4.54 -6.38
CA GLY A 80 16.00 -4.70 -4.95
C GLY A 80 15.40 -3.47 -4.28
N GLY A 81 15.51 -2.28 -4.91
CA GLY A 81 15.00 -1.02 -4.36
C GLY A 81 15.78 -0.45 -3.16
N ASN A 82 16.53 -1.28 -2.44
CA ASN A 82 17.20 -0.93 -1.18
C ASN A 82 18.70 -0.66 -1.35
N ALA A 83 19.05 0.44 -2.02
CA ALA A 83 20.45 0.83 -2.12
C ALA A 83 20.92 1.54 -0.84
N CYS A 84 22.04 1.10 -0.27
CA CYS A 84 22.55 1.62 1.01
C CYS A 84 23.11 3.06 0.92
N ASP A 85 23.37 3.54 -0.29
CA ASP A 85 23.92 4.86 -0.60
C ASP A 85 22.86 5.84 -1.15
N SER A 86 21.56 5.54 -0.98
CA SER A 86 20.49 6.46 -1.40
C SER A 86 20.48 7.67 -0.47
N THR A 87 20.48 8.86 -1.05
CA THR A 87 20.44 10.13 -0.32
C THR A 87 19.05 10.73 -0.27
N GLU A 88 18.16 10.27 -1.15
CA GLU A 88 16.80 10.77 -1.30
C GLU A 88 15.84 9.62 -1.61
N VAL A 89 14.63 9.68 -1.04
CA VAL A 89 13.61 8.64 -1.21
C VAL A 89 13.20 8.42 -2.68
N PHE A 90 13.35 9.43 -3.54
CA PHE A 90 13.05 9.34 -4.97
C PHE A 90 13.99 8.37 -5.72
N GLN A 91 15.12 8.01 -5.12
CA GLN A 91 16.06 7.02 -5.65
C GLN A 91 15.66 5.58 -5.30
N GLU A 92 14.74 5.39 -4.36
CA GLU A 92 14.39 4.08 -3.79
C GLU A 92 13.22 3.41 -4.52
N GLY A 93 12.46 4.17 -5.32
CA GLY A 93 11.44 3.64 -6.22
C GLY A 93 10.09 4.34 -6.12
N LEU A 94 9.04 3.61 -6.46
CA LEU A 94 7.66 4.11 -6.46
C LEU A 94 7.18 4.41 -5.04
N ARG A 95 6.78 5.66 -4.84
CA ARG A 95 6.01 6.12 -3.70
C ARG A 95 4.54 6.20 -4.07
N ILE A 96 3.71 5.52 -3.30
CA ILE A 96 2.27 5.37 -3.50
C ILE A 96 1.61 5.88 -2.23
N GLY A 97 1.00 7.06 -2.31
CA GLY A 97 0.10 7.55 -1.27
C GLY A 97 -1.22 6.76 -1.27
N PRO A 98 -2.20 7.13 -0.43
CA PRO A 98 -3.49 6.45 -0.36
C PRO A 98 -4.26 6.49 -1.70
N LEU A 99 -4.31 5.39 -2.43
CA LEU A 99 -4.99 5.28 -3.72
C LEU A 99 -5.98 4.11 -3.74
N LYS A 100 -7.07 4.25 -4.51
CA LYS A 100 -7.98 3.14 -4.78
C LYS A 100 -7.31 2.12 -5.71
N PHE A 101 -7.10 0.92 -5.21
CA PHE A 101 -6.60 -0.23 -5.97
C PHE A 101 -7.75 -0.99 -6.64
N TYR A 102 -8.89 -1.11 -5.95
CA TYR A 102 -10.16 -1.56 -6.52
C TYR A 102 -11.24 -0.55 -6.23
N GLU A 103 -12.13 -0.28 -7.19
CA GLU A 103 -13.32 0.53 -6.99
C GLU A 103 -14.56 -0.32 -7.30
N ARG A 104 -15.40 -0.58 -6.29
CA ARG A 104 -16.61 -1.42 -6.44
C ARG A 104 -16.33 -2.80 -7.04
N GLY A 105 -15.21 -3.42 -6.64
CA GLY A 105 -14.78 -4.73 -7.14
C GLY A 105 -14.10 -4.69 -8.52
N ILE A 106 -13.94 -3.51 -9.13
CA ILE A 106 -13.26 -3.34 -10.42
C ILE A 106 -11.81 -2.91 -10.16
N PRO A 107 -10.79 -3.63 -10.68
CA PRO A 107 -9.39 -3.26 -10.48
C PRO A 107 -9.04 -1.96 -11.22
N ASN A 108 -8.23 -1.11 -10.58
CA ASN A 108 -7.68 0.09 -11.19
C ASN A 108 -6.53 -0.26 -12.15
N GLN A 109 -6.89 -0.59 -13.39
CA GLN A 109 -5.91 -1.02 -14.40
C GLN A 109 -4.85 0.04 -14.73
N THR A 110 -5.19 1.32 -14.60
CA THR A 110 -4.22 2.41 -14.78
C THR A 110 -3.12 2.33 -13.72
N LEU A 111 -3.49 2.19 -12.45
CA LEU A 111 -2.53 2.08 -11.36
C LEU A 111 -1.70 0.80 -11.46
N ILE A 112 -2.34 -0.33 -11.76
CA ILE A 112 -1.66 -1.62 -11.96
C ILE A 112 -0.65 -1.53 -13.10
N SER A 113 -1.03 -0.94 -14.24
CA SER A 113 -0.13 -0.75 -15.38
C SER A 113 1.02 0.19 -15.04
N LEU A 114 0.76 1.28 -14.29
CA LEU A 114 1.79 2.22 -13.85
C LEU A 114 2.83 1.52 -12.97
N ILE A 115 2.38 0.78 -11.96
CA ILE A 115 3.26 0.02 -11.07
C ILE A 115 4.04 -1.01 -11.87
N GLY A 116 3.35 -1.84 -12.67
CA GLY A 116 3.96 -2.90 -13.46
C GLY A 116 5.01 -2.40 -14.46
N THR A 117 4.84 -1.20 -15.01
CA THR A 117 5.82 -0.60 -15.95
C THR A 117 7.10 -0.13 -15.25
N ASN A 118 7.02 0.20 -13.96
CA ASN A 118 8.11 0.81 -13.20
C ASN A 118 8.83 -0.18 -12.27
N VAL A 119 8.51 -1.47 -12.32
CA VAL A 119 9.19 -2.50 -11.51
C VAL A 119 9.88 -3.54 -12.39
N ARG A 120 11.00 -4.10 -11.91
CA ARG A 120 11.79 -5.08 -12.69
C ARG A 120 11.12 -6.46 -12.78
N LYS A 121 10.21 -6.78 -11.86
CA LYS A 121 9.51 -8.07 -11.76
C LYS A 121 7.99 -7.85 -11.68
N PRO A 122 7.32 -7.47 -12.77
CA PRO A 122 5.88 -7.20 -12.76
C PRO A 122 5.01 -8.46 -12.54
N ARG A 123 5.54 -9.64 -12.88
CA ARG A 123 4.80 -10.91 -12.92
C ARG A 123 4.65 -11.61 -11.56
N THR A 124 5.16 -11.02 -10.48
CA THR A 124 4.91 -11.49 -9.11
C THR A 124 3.62 -10.94 -8.51
N MET A 125 2.93 -10.00 -9.19
CA MET A 125 1.53 -9.69 -8.87
C MET A 125 0.64 -10.78 -9.48
N PRO A 126 -0.33 -11.33 -8.71
CA PRO A 126 -1.15 -12.44 -9.18
C PRO A 126 -1.90 -12.02 -10.46
N PRO A 127 -2.01 -12.91 -11.46
CA PRO A 127 -2.92 -12.69 -12.55
C PRO A 127 -4.35 -12.64 -11.99
N VAL A 128 -5.11 -11.65 -12.45
CA VAL A 128 -6.57 -11.55 -12.30
C VAL A 128 -7.28 -12.86 -12.62
#